data_AF-A0A944E3B1-F1
#
_entry.id   AF-A0A944E3B1-F1
#
_cell.length_a   1.000
_cell.length_b   1.000
_cell.length_c   1.000
_cell.angle_alpha   90.00
_cell.angle_beta   90.00
_cell.angle_gamma   90.00
#
_symmetry.space_group_name_H-M   'P 1'
#
loop_
_entity.id
_entity.type
_entity.pdbx_description
1 polymer ?
#
loop_
_entity_poly.entity_id
_entity_poly.type
_entity_poly.pdbx_seq_one_letter_code
_entity_poly.pdbx_strand_id
1 'polypeptide(L)'
;MASSNDWKDPLSAASAVAAVDGALVLTNDGALDPAAKAWLDGLPASVTKTTVGGPARNAYPSTDGPVVGKNAVETSALIADKFMPNPTRVSLASTSGFRDGLVGGAYAATVGMPTLLNPADDLERGSKWFAVDHSASLKNVTLFGDASVLSNRVSEAAQSAATEKFIGGEVVPEGEQPGAPADFDKFAIAPDWAPESQPPALRGYAPTMNSAEKSFCKWPSRWAICKEAYDASVIGVNAANKEGQAGGMWPGSSGNGGRKDAYRHCTWNGVMALKMGAKTAKGFADRHELGPKPPNMSEAAAQAHHRMDYYNNSWGRFFGQYARDTDMTTYQAIQELKGWCLLSVNDGDLHTLTK
;
A
#
# COMPACT_ATOMS: atom_id res chain seq x y z
N MET A 1 -10.26 16.47 7.22
CA MET A 1 -9.96 17.18 8.49
C MET A 1 -8.50 16.98 8.83
N ALA A 2 -7.78 18.02 9.27
CA ALA A 2 -6.37 17.94 9.69
C ALA A 2 -6.10 18.96 10.81
N SER A 3 -5.03 18.75 11.61
CA SER A 3 -4.69 19.71 12.67
C SER A 3 -4.10 20.99 12.09
N SER A 4 -4.54 22.13 12.62
CA SER A 4 -3.93 23.44 12.35
C SER A 4 -2.55 23.62 13.00
N ASN A 5 -2.24 22.84 14.05
CA ASN A 5 -0.95 22.92 14.75
C ASN A 5 0.10 21.95 14.17
N ASP A 6 -0.29 21.03 13.29
CA ASP A 6 0.64 20.21 12.50
C ASP A 6 0.49 20.52 11.03
N TRP A 7 1.19 21.56 10.56
CA TRP A 7 1.08 22.07 9.18
C TRP A 7 1.37 21.04 8.09
N LYS A 8 2.06 19.94 8.40
CA LYS A 8 2.48 18.92 7.41
C LYS A 8 1.31 18.13 6.84
N ASP A 9 0.37 17.75 7.70
CA ASP A 9 -0.83 17.00 7.33
C ASP A 9 -1.79 17.80 6.43
N PRO A 10 -2.24 19.04 6.79
CA PRO A 10 -3.07 19.85 5.90
C PRO A 10 -2.33 20.27 4.62
N LEU A 11 -1.02 20.48 4.66
CA LEU A 11 -0.23 20.81 3.47
C LEU A 11 -0.22 19.65 2.47
N SER A 12 0.11 18.44 2.92
CA SER A 12 0.10 17.26 2.05
C SER A 12 -1.32 16.86 1.61
N ALA A 13 -2.34 17.16 2.41
CA ALA A 13 -3.75 16.94 2.06
C ALA A 13 -4.29 17.92 1.01
N ALA A 14 -3.68 19.09 0.80
CA ALA A 14 -4.26 20.14 -0.04
C ALA A 14 -4.55 19.70 -1.49
N SER A 15 -3.60 19.00 -2.11
CA SER A 15 -3.77 18.47 -3.47
C SER A 15 -4.82 17.36 -3.55
N ALA A 16 -4.86 16.47 -2.54
CA ALA A 16 -5.87 15.43 -2.42
C ALA A 16 -7.29 16.01 -2.24
N VAL A 17 -7.44 17.08 -1.45
CA VAL A 17 -8.72 17.78 -1.27
C VAL A 17 -9.22 18.33 -2.61
N ALA A 18 -8.33 18.94 -3.41
CA ALA A 18 -8.69 19.39 -4.74
C ALA A 18 -9.04 18.23 -5.69
N ALA A 19 -8.31 17.11 -5.61
CA ALA A 19 -8.53 15.94 -6.47
C ALA A 19 -9.89 15.25 -6.26
N VAL A 20 -10.52 15.46 -5.11
CA VAL A 20 -11.83 14.87 -4.77
C VAL A 20 -12.96 15.90 -4.68
N ASP A 21 -12.74 17.13 -5.18
CA ASP A 21 -13.68 18.25 -5.05
C ASP A 21 -14.15 18.47 -3.59
N GLY A 22 -13.23 18.29 -2.65
CA GLY A 22 -13.50 18.28 -1.23
C GLY A 22 -13.30 19.63 -0.53
N ALA A 23 -13.51 19.62 0.79
CA ALA A 23 -13.20 20.74 1.67
C ALA A 23 -12.24 20.31 2.79
N LEU A 24 -11.27 21.18 3.11
CA LEU A 24 -10.37 20.99 4.24
C LEU A 24 -10.92 21.72 5.48
N VAL A 25 -11.30 20.95 6.49
CA VAL A 25 -11.67 21.47 7.82
C VAL A 25 -10.48 21.30 8.77
N LEU A 26 -10.18 22.35 9.53
CA LEU A 26 -9.08 22.33 10.51
C LEU A 26 -9.58 21.98 11.91
N THR A 27 -8.77 21.22 12.64
CA THR A 27 -8.93 20.98 14.08
C THR A 27 -7.86 21.74 14.86
N ASN A 28 -8.11 21.99 16.14
CA ASN A 28 -7.07 22.41 17.09
C ASN A 28 -6.53 21.13 17.76
N ASP A 29 -5.63 20.44 17.05
CA ASP A 29 -5.19 19.08 17.40
C ASP A 29 -6.35 18.13 17.63
N GLY A 30 -6.48 17.61 18.86
CA GLY A 30 -7.52 16.68 19.30
C GLY A 30 -8.86 17.34 19.60
N ALA A 31 -9.03 18.64 19.34
CA ALA A 31 -10.29 19.36 19.53
C ALA A 31 -10.85 19.88 18.19
N LEU A 32 -12.13 19.59 17.94
CA LEU A 32 -12.89 20.16 16.84
C LEU A 32 -13.83 21.24 17.37
N ASP A 33 -13.85 22.40 16.73
CA ASP A 33 -14.75 23.48 17.09
C ASP A 33 -16.23 23.01 17.04
N PRO A 34 -17.08 23.35 18.03
CA PRO A 34 -18.46 22.90 18.07
C PRO A 34 -19.29 23.28 16.83
N ALA A 35 -19.05 24.44 16.23
CA ALA A 35 -19.75 24.85 15.01
C ALA A 35 -19.27 24.02 13.81
N ALA A 36 -17.97 23.75 13.71
CA ALA A 36 -17.42 22.86 12.68
C ALA A 36 -17.95 21.42 12.84
N LYS A 37 -18.07 20.93 14.08
CA LYS A 37 -18.68 19.62 14.37
C LYS A 37 -20.15 19.57 13.96
N ALA A 38 -20.94 20.56 14.34
CA ALA A 38 -22.35 20.63 13.96
C ALA A 38 -22.53 20.69 12.44
N TRP A 39 -21.69 21.45 11.74
CA TRP A 39 -21.67 21.49 10.28
C TRP A 39 -21.33 20.12 9.68
N LEU A 40 -20.25 19.48 10.14
CA LEU A 40 -19.85 18.13 9.68
C LEU A 40 -20.93 17.08 9.95
N ASP A 41 -21.55 17.09 11.12
CA ASP A 41 -22.58 16.11 11.51
C ASP A 41 -23.89 16.33 10.74
N GLY A 42 -24.16 17.55 10.27
CA GLY A 42 -25.30 17.90 9.43
C GLY A 42 -25.14 17.57 7.94
N LEU A 43 -23.94 17.18 7.48
CA LEU A 43 -23.72 16.81 6.08
C LEU A 43 -24.48 15.52 5.70
N PRO A 44 -24.97 15.40 4.45
CA PRO A 44 -25.59 14.17 3.98
C PRO A 44 -24.68 12.95 4.18
N ALA A 45 -25.28 11.78 4.44
CA ALA A 45 -24.55 10.53 4.63
C ALA A 45 -23.71 10.10 3.42
N SER A 46 -23.97 10.67 2.24
CA SER A 46 -23.17 10.46 1.02
C SER A 46 -21.82 11.21 1.04
N VAL A 47 -21.62 12.15 1.96
CA VAL A 47 -20.37 12.92 2.07
C VAL A 47 -19.37 12.17 2.94
N THR A 48 -18.27 11.73 2.32
CA THR A 48 -17.17 11.05 2.98
C THR A 48 -16.38 12.02 3.88
N LYS A 49 -16.16 11.63 5.14
CA LYS A 49 -15.44 12.41 6.15
C LYS A 49 -14.14 11.68 6.49
N THR A 50 -12.99 12.21 6.09
CA THR A 50 -11.67 11.65 6.43
C THR A 50 -10.90 12.58 7.36
N THR A 51 -10.30 12.03 8.43
CA THR A 51 -9.26 12.71 9.21
C THR A 51 -7.87 12.32 8.71
N VAL A 52 -6.96 13.27 8.74
CA VAL A 52 -5.56 13.11 8.36
C VAL A 52 -4.71 13.51 9.55
N GLY A 53 -3.80 12.63 9.96
CA GLY A 53 -2.97 12.84 11.14
C GLY A 53 -3.61 12.37 12.44
N GLY A 54 -2.74 11.95 13.37
CA GLY A 54 -3.15 11.47 14.69
C GLY A 54 -4.01 12.46 15.48
N PRO A 55 -3.66 13.76 15.56
CA PRO A 55 -4.46 14.73 16.30
C PRO A 55 -5.88 14.90 15.74
N ALA A 56 -6.03 15.05 14.43
CA ALA A 56 -7.36 15.21 13.82
C ALA A 56 -8.21 13.94 13.96
N ARG A 57 -7.60 12.74 13.89
CA ARG A 57 -8.28 11.47 14.18
C ARG A 57 -8.90 11.47 15.58
N ASN A 58 -8.18 12.00 16.57
CA ASN A 58 -8.68 12.10 17.93
C ASN A 58 -9.82 13.13 18.06
N ALA A 59 -9.76 14.23 17.31
CA ALA A 59 -10.80 15.27 17.31
C ALA A 59 -12.12 14.83 16.68
N TYR A 60 -12.07 13.95 15.67
CA TYR A 60 -13.25 13.43 15.00
C TYR A 60 -13.07 11.94 14.66
N PRO A 61 -13.38 11.01 15.57
CA PRO A 61 -13.16 9.58 15.36
C PRO A 61 -14.11 8.93 14.34
N SER A 62 -15.32 9.47 14.17
CA SER A 62 -16.36 8.93 13.29
C SER A 62 -16.10 9.26 11.82
N THR A 63 -15.12 8.61 11.22
CA THR A 63 -14.63 8.89 9.86
C THR A 63 -14.66 7.68 8.94
N ASP A 64 -14.71 7.94 7.64
CA ASP A 64 -14.62 6.98 6.55
C ASP A 64 -13.16 6.65 6.21
N GLY A 65 -12.45 6.11 7.20
CA GLY A 65 -11.05 5.71 7.10
C GLY A 65 -10.07 6.85 7.40
N PRO A 66 -9.59 6.98 8.65
CA PRO A 66 -8.56 7.96 8.99
C PRO A 66 -7.24 7.63 8.27
N VAL A 67 -6.50 8.65 7.87
CA VAL A 67 -5.20 8.53 7.21
C VAL A 67 -4.11 8.96 8.20
N VAL A 68 -3.42 8.00 8.80
CA VAL A 68 -2.39 8.25 9.81
C VAL A 68 -1.20 7.33 9.55
N GLY A 69 -0.06 7.91 9.21
CA GLY A 69 1.22 7.21 9.14
C GLY A 69 2.02 7.34 10.44
N LYS A 70 3.17 6.67 10.54
CA LYS A 70 4.09 6.75 11.69
C LYS A 70 4.67 8.16 11.87
N ASN A 71 4.75 8.91 10.79
CA ASN A 71 5.19 10.30 10.76
C ASN A 71 4.52 11.05 9.60
N ALA A 72 4.87 12.32 9.43
CA ALA A 72 4.32 13.17 8.36
C ALA A 72 4.70 12.71 6.95
N VAL A 73 5.88 12.10 6.77
CA VAL A 73 6.30 11.54 5.47
C VAL A 73 5.39 10.39 5.09
N GLU A 74 5.16 9.44 6.00
CA GLU A 74 4.25 8.33 5.75
C GLU A 74 2.79 8.80 5.61
N THR A 75 2.34 9.74 6.43
CA THR A 75 0.99 10.31 6.32
C THR A 75 0.78 10.97 4.96
N SER A 76 1.75 11.75 4.47
CA SER A 76 1.68 12.37 3.13
C SER A 76 1.58 11.35 1.99
N ALA A 77 2.29 10.23 2.11
CA ALA A 77 2.25 9.15 1.13
C ALA A 77 0.90 8.41 1.14
N LEU A 78 0.34 8.15 2.33
CA LEU A 78 -0.97 7.50 2.46
C LEU A 78 -2.12 8.41 1.97
N ILE A 79 -2.02 9.72 2.16
CA ILE A 79 -2.96 10.69 1.57
C ILE A 79 -2.90 10.58 0.04
N ALA A 80 -1.68 10.67 -0.51
CA ALA A 80 -1.46 10.62 -1.94
C ALA A 80 -2.03 9.33 -2.55
N ASP A 81 -1.78 8.20 -1.91
CA ASP A 81 -2.25 6.89 -2.38
C ASP A 81 -3.76 6.73 -2.31
N LYS A 82 -4.37 7.15 -1.18
CA LYS A 82 -5.83 7.05 -0.99
C LYS A 82 -6.61 7.90 -2.01
N PHE A 83 -6.15 9.11 -2.28
CA PHE A 83 -6.93 10.10 -3.01
C PHE A 83 -6.45 10.35 -4.45
N MET A 84 -5.24 9.93 -4.79
CA MET A 84 -4.64 10.11 -6.11
C MET A 84 -3.91 8.83 -6.56
N PRO A 85 -4.58 7.67 -6.63
CA PRO A 85 -3.96 6.35 -6.78
C PRO A 85 -3.33 6.07 -8.17
N ASN A 86 -3.47 6.97 -9.13
CA ASN A 86 -2.88 6.82 -10.47
C ASN A 86 -2.14 8.10 -10.92
N PRO A 87 -1.17 8.60 -10.14
CA PRO A 87 -0.55 9.88 -10.40
C PRO A 87 0.44 9.76 -11.57
N THR A 88 0.35 10.66 -12.55
CA THR A 88 1.38 10.75 -13.61
C THR A 88 2.58 11.61 -13.19
N ARG A 89 2.39 12.43 -12.15
CA ARG A 89 3.35 13.38 -11.61
C ARG A 89 3.22 13.35 -10.08
N VAL A 90 4.30 13.61 -9.35
CA VAL A 90 4.31 13.77 -7.90
C VAL A 90 5.20 14.94 -7.52
N SER A 91 4.84 15.66 -6.45
CA SER A 91 5.73 16.65 -5.84
C SER A 91 6.33 16.17 -4.54
N LEU A 92 7.58 16.60 -4.27
CA LEU A 92 8.23 16.47 -2.97
C LEU A 92 8.44 17.86 -2.38
N ALA A 93 8.11 18.02 -1.11
CA ALA A 93 8.42 19.18 -0.30
C ALA A 93 9.14 18.77 0.99
N SER A 94 9.92 19.69 1.56
CA SER A 94 10.69 19.41 2.78
C SER A 94 9.79 19.27 4.01
N THR A 95 10.10 18.33 4.90
CA THR A 95 9.49 18.26 6.25
C THR A 95 9.96 19.36 7.19
N SER A 96 11.07 20.04 6.85
CA SER A 96 11.73 21.04 7.70
C SER A 96 11.17 22.46 7.53
N GLY A 97 10.38 22.72 6.49
CA GLY A 97 9.83 24.04 6.21
C GLY A 97 8.58 24.01 5.34
N PHE A 98 7.61 24.86 5.67
CA PHE A 98 6.30 24.85 5.01
C PHE A 98 6.25 25.70 3.73
N ARG A 99 7.16 26.66 3.54
CA ARG A 99 7.04 27.70 2.50
C ARG A 99 7.02 27.11 1.08
N ASP A 100 7.98 26.25 0.79
CA ASP A 100 8.09 25.62 -0.53
C ASP A 100 6.93 24.64 -0.74
N GLY A 101 6.55 23.90 0.29
CA GLY A 101 5.38 23.02 0.26
C GLY A 101 4.05 23.78 0.13
N LEU A 102 3.94 25.00 0.63
CA LEU A 102 2.71 25.79 0.56
C LEU A 102 2.46 26.27 -0.87
N VAL A 103 3.48 26.85 -1.51
CA VAL A 103 3.40 27.28 -2.91
C VAL A 103 3.34 26.07 -3.84
N GLY A 104 4.15 25.05 -3.55
CA GLY A 104 4.20 23.81 -4.29
C GLY A 104 2.93 22.98 -4.21
N GLY A 105 2.27 22.95 -3.05
CA GLY A 105 0.98 22.29 -2.84
C GLY A 105 -0.15 22.94 -3.62
N ALA A 106 -0.17 24.27 -3.71
CA ALA A 106 -1.11 24.99 -4.55
C ALA A 106 -0.91 24.66 -6.04
N TYR A 107 0.34 24.69 -6.53
CA TYR A 107 0.64 24.22 -7.88
C TYR A 107 0.25 22.76 -8.07
N ALA A 108 0.56 21.91 -7.10
CA ALA A 108 0.29 20.48 -7.17
C ALA A 108 -1.22 20.18 -7.35
N ALA A 109 -2.08 20.90 -6.63
CA ALA A 109 -3.52 20.85 -6.80
C ALA A 109 -3.96 21.23 -8.21
N THR A 110 -3.39 22.29 -8.81
CA THR A 110 -3.80 22.77 -10.15
C THR A 110 -3.50 21.79 -11.28
N VAL A 111 -2.47 20.96 -11.12
CA VAL A 111 -2.04 20.02 -12.17
C VAL A 111 -2.31 18.56 -11.83
N GLY A 112 -3.06 18.31 -10.75
CA GLY A 112 -3.47 16.97 -10.32
C GLY A 112 -2.27 16.09 -9.95
N MET A 113 -1.32 16.61 -9.17
CA MET A 113 -0.26 15.79 -8.57
C MET A 113 -0.38 15.74 -7.03
N PRO A 114 -0.10 14.59 -6.39
CA PRO A 114 0.00 14.53 -4.95
C PRO A 114 1.28 15.21 -4.44
N THR A 115 1.23 15.66 -3.18
CA THR A 115 2.36 16.26 -2.48
C THR A 115 2.86 15.33 -1.38
N LEU A 116 4.07 14.80 -1.57
CA LEU A 116 4.80 14.03 -0.59
C LEU A 116 5.72 14.94 0.24
N LEU A 117 5.92 14.56 1.48
CA LEU A 117 6.89 15.19 2.37
C LEU A 117 8.13 14.33 2.52
N ASN A 118 9.30 14.95 2.55
CA ASN A 118 10.57 14.25 2.74
C ASN A 118 11.58 15.11 3.52
N PRO A 119 12.44 14.50 4.36
CA PRO A 119 13.60 15.21 4.91
C PRO A 119 14.62 15.58 3.82
N ALA A 120 15.61 16.40 4.18
CA ALA A 120 16.57 16.95 3.21
C ALA A 120 17.57 15.93 2.67
N ASP A 121 17.99 14.97 3.49
CA ASP A 121 19.23 14.23 3.23
C ASP A 121 19.01 12.94 2.42
N ASP A 122 17.95 12.18 2.72
CA ASP A 122 17.67 10.89 2.07
C ASP A 122 16.18 10.77 1.74
N LEU A 123 15.85 10.03 0.67
CA LEU A 123 14.47 9.70 0.34
C LEU A 123 13.91 8.73 1.38
N GLU A 124 13.10 9.24 2.29
CA GLU A 124 12.56 8.51 3.42
C GLU A 124 11.52 7.47 2.96
N ARG A 125 11.36 6.42 3.76
CA ARG A 125 10.51 5.26 3.48
C ARG A 125 9.14 5.61 2.90
N GLY A 126 8.43 6.59 3.48
CA GLY A 126 7.13 7.08 3.02
C GLY A 126 7.15 7.50 1.54
N SER A 127 8.06 8.40 1.20
CA SER A 127 8.18 8.92 -0.17
C SER A 127 8.74 7.88 -1.14
N LYS A 128 9.67 7.04 -0.68
CA LYS A 128 10.25 5.95 -1.47
C LYS A 128 9.22 4.90 -1.86
N TRP A 129 8.41 4.44 -0.90
CA TRP A 129 7.41 3.41 -1.21
C TRP A 129 6.43 3.94 -2.24
N PHE A 130 5.91 5.15 -2.06
CA PHE A 130 4.94 5.74 -2.99
C PHE A 130 5.50 5.82 -4.41
N ALA A 131 6.72 6.34 -4.57
CA ALA A 131 7.34 6.48 -5.88
C ALA A 131 7.55 5.13 -6.58
N VAL A 132 7.99 4.11 -5.84
CA VAL A 132 8.09 2.73 -6.36
C VAL A 132 6.72 2.18 -6.71
N ASP A 133 5.72 2.43 -5.85
CA ASP A 133 4.41 1.84 -5.97
C ASP A 133 3.68 2.32 -7.23
N HIS A 134 3.87 3.61 -7.52
CA HIS A 134 3.24 4.32 -8.62
C HIS A 134 4.14 4.41 -9.86
N SER A 135 5.30 3.77 -9.91
CA SER A 135 6.27 3.83 -11.02
C SER A 135 5.71 3.47 -12.40
N ALA A 136 4.61 2.72 -12.46
CA ALA A 136 3.90 2.40 -13.70
C ALA A 136 3.28 3.64 -14.35
N SER A 137 2.62 4.50 -13.56
CA SER A 137 1.93 5.71 -14.00
C SER A 137 2.80 6.96 -13.85
N LEU A 138 3.62 7.02 -12.81
CA LEU A 138 4.48 8.14 -12.48
C LEU A 138 5.56 8.34 -13.56
N LYS A 139 5.70 9.57 -14.04
CA LYS A 139 6.68 9.96 -15.08
C LYS A 139 7.54 11.13 -14.66
N ASN A 140 7.06 11.96 -13.75
CA ASN A 140 7.75 13.17 -13.32
C ASN A 140 7.71 13.32 -11.81
N VAL A 141 8.86 13.68 -11.26
CA VAL A 141 9.00 14.13 -9.87
C VAL A 141 9.33 15.62 -9.91
N THR A 142 8.58 16.44 -9.17
CA THR A 142 8.84 17.88 -9.02
C THR A 142 9.28 18.16 -7.59
N LEU A 143 10.46 18.73 -7.40
CA LEU A 143 10.93 19.12 -6.07
C LEU A 143 10.59 20.59 -5.83
N PHE A 144 10.06 20.88 -4.64
CA PHE A 144 9.83 22.24 -4.18
C PHE A 144 10.85 22.61 -3.12
N GLY A 145 11.71 23.55 -3.47
CA GLY A 145 12.89 23.94 -2.70
C GLY A 145 14.17 23.67 -3.48
N ASP A 146 15.27 24.25 -3.00
CA ASP A 146 16.60 24.02 -3.58
C ASP A 146 17.30 22.81 -2.93
N ALA A 147 18.53 22.55 -3.38
CA ALA A 147 19.35 21.43 -2.89
C ALA A 147 19.71 21.52 -1.39
N SER A 148 19.49 22.67 -0.73
CA SER A 148 19.73 22.83 0.71
C SER A 148 18.58 22.32 1.57
N VAL A 149 17.37 22.16 1.00
CA VAL A 149 16.18 21.66 1.71
C VAL A 149 15.71 20.30 1.21
N LEU A 150 16.09 19.92 -0.01
CA LEU A 150 15.95 18.59 -0.60
C LEU A 150 17.19 18.30 -1.45
N SER A 151 18.11 17.48 -0.94
CA SER A 151 19.41 17.26 -1.57
C SER A 151 19.33 16.63 -2.96
N ASN A 152 20.41 16.74 -3.73
CA ASN A 152 20.53 16.05 -5.02
C ASN A 152 20.32 14.53 -4.87
N ARG A 153 20.72 13.94 -3.74
CA ARG A 153 20.48 12.53 -3.45
C ARG A 153 18.99 12.21 -3.38
N VAL A 154 18.18 13.06 -2.75
CA VAL A 154 16.71 12.92 -2.74
C VAL A 154 16.17 12.99 -4.16
N SER A 155 16.64 13.97 -4.96
CA SER A 155 16.20 14.12 -6.36
C SER A 155 16.51 12.90 -7.22
N GLU A 156 17.73 12.37 -7.11
CA GLU A 156 18.20 11.19 -7.84
C GLU A 156 17.46 9.93 -7.41
N ALA A 157 17.25 9.75 -6.10
CA ALA A 157 16.52 8.61 -5.56
C ALA A 157 15.03 8.65 -5.93
N ALA A 158 14.40 9.82 -5.89
CA ALA A 158 12.98 9.98 -6.24
C ALA A 158 12.79 9.78 -7.75
N GLN A 159 13.65 10.38 -8.57
CA GLN A 159 13.64 10.17 -10.01
C GLN A 159 13.89 8.69 -10.34
N SER A 160 14.83 8.03 -9.67
CA SER A 160 15.08 6.59 -9.85
C SER A 160 13.86 5.75 -9.47
N ALA A 161 13.23 6.02 -8.33
CA ALA A 161 12.02 5.31 -7.91
C ALA A 161 10.83 5.52 -8.87
N ALA A 162 10.68 6.74 -9.41
CA ALA A 162 9.62 7.10 -10.35
C ALA A 162 9.88 6.64 -11.80
N THR A 163 11.14 6.56 -12.21
CA THR A 163 11.57 6.16 -13.56
C THR A 163 12.21 4.79 -13.63
N GLU A 164 12.19 4.05 -12.53
CA GLU A 164 12.18 2.58 -12.53
C GLU A 164 10.89 2.10 -13.19
N LYS A 165 10.80 2.41 -14.48
CA LYS A 165 9.92 1.82 -15.47
C LYS A 165 9.94 0.33 -15.22
N PHE A 166 8.76 -0.27 -15.19
CA PHE A 166 8.55 -1.72 -15.21
C PHE A 166 9.61 -2.41 -16.10
N ILE A 167 10.64 -2.96 -15.48
CA ILE A 167 11.72 -3.76 -16.08
C ILE A 167 11.89 -4.89 -15.05
N GLY A 168 11.54 -6.15 -15.30
CA GLY A 168 11.08 -6.77 -16.55
C GLY A 168 9.89 -7.70 -16.30
N GLY A 169 8.82 -7.52 -17.08
CA GLY A 169 7.58 -8.27 -16.87
C GLY A 169 6.59 -8.24 -18.03
N GLU A 170 6.60 -7.22 -18.90
CA GLU A 170 5.57 -7.11 -19.94
C GLU A 170 6.08 -7.34 -21.37
N VAL A 171 7.38 -7.22 -21.63
CA VAL A 171 7.92 -7.59 -22.95
C VAL A 171 8.09 -9.11 -22.99
N VAL A 172 7.15 -9.77 -23.64
CA VAL A 172 7.24 -11.18 -24.02
C VAL A 172 8.28 -11.29 -25.14
N PRO A 173 9.29 -12.16 -25.03
CA PRO A 173 10.23 -12.44 -26.12
C PRO A 173 9.51 -12.73 -27.43
N GLU A 174 10.00 -12.16 -28.52
CA GLU A 174 9.43 -12.37 -29.85
C GLU A 174 9.39 -13.88 -30.18
N GLY A 175 8.22 -14.37 -30.59
CA GLY A 175 7.99 -15.78 -30.94
C GLY A 175 7.66 -16.71 -29.77
N GLU A 176 7.70 -16.25 -28.50
CA GLU A 176 7.27 -17.07 -27.36
C GLU A 176 5.78 -17.43 -27.48
N GLN A 177 5.45 -18.69 -27.15
CA GLN A 177 4.08 -19.20 -27.16
C GLN A 177 3.58 -19.37 -25.71
N PRO A 178 2.26 -19.19 -25.46
CA PRO A 178 1.70 -19.47 -24.15
C PRO A 178 1.80 -20.98 -23.84
N GLY A 179 2.12 -21.31 -22.60
CA GLY A 179 2.08 -22.69 -22.08
C GLY A 179 0.65 -23.22 -21.99
N ALA A 180 0.51 -24.53 -21.78
CA ALA A 180 -0.79 -25.12 -21.53
C ALA A 180 -1.28 -24.75 -20.11
N PRO A 181 -2.60 -24.67 -19.86
CA PRO A 181 -3.13 -24.36 -18.52
C PRO A 181 -2.53 -25.22 -17.40
N ALA A 182 -2.37 -26.52 -17.63
CA ALA A 182 -1.76 -27.44 -16.67
C ALA A 182 -0.32 -27.06 -16.25
N ASP A 183 0.41 -26.32 -17.10
CA ASP A 183 1.79 -25.92 -16.81
C ASP A 183 1.88 -24.81 -15.76
N PHE A 184 0.90 -23.90 -15.75
CA PHE A 184 0.91 -22.71 -14.91
C PHE A 184 -0.20 -22.68 -13.84
N ASP A 185 -1.25 -23.48 -13.95
CA ASP A 185 -2.31 -23.58 -12.92
C ASP A 185 -1.77 -24.06 -11.55
N LYS A 186 -0.59 -24.70 -11.54
CA LYS A 186 0.12 -25.08 -10.31
C LYS A 186 0.67 -23.89 -9.52
N PHE A 187 0.74 -22.71 -10.13
CA PHE A 187 1.15 -21.45 -9.48
C PHE A 187 -0.05 -20.66 -8.96
N ALA A 188 -1.27 -21.20 -9.06
CA ALA A 188 -2.47 -20.51 -8.62
C ALA A 188 -2.42 -20.24 -7.11
N ILE A 189 -2.54 -18.97 -6.76
CA ILE A 189 -2.67 -18.51 -5.38
C ILE A 189 -4.17 -18.36 -5.13
N ALA A 190 -4.64 -18.85 -3.98
CA ALA A 190 -6.04 -18.69 -3.62
C ALA A 190 -6.34 -17.19 -3.48
N PRO A 191 -7.47 -16.69 -4.03
CA PRO A 191 -7.85 -15.30 -3.82
C PRO A 191 -8.05 -15.02 -2.33
N ASP A 192 -7.88 -13.77 -1.92
CA ASP A 192 -7.93 -13.28 -0.52
C ASP A 192 -9.26 -13.54 0.22
N TRP A 193 -10.21 -14.18 -0.46
CA TRP A 193 -11.60 -14.34 -0.08
C TRP A 193 -12.00 -15.82 -0.03
N ALA A 194 -11.06 -16.73 -0.29
CA ALA A 194 -11.27 -18.17 -0.19
C ALA A 194 -11.37 -18.60 1.29
N PRO A 195 -12.34 -19.46 1.67
CA PRO A 195 -12.47 -19.96 3.04
C PRO A 195 -11.29 -20.86 3.44
N GLU A 196 -10.85 -20.73 4.68
CA GLU A 196 -9.58 -21.26 5.20
C GLU A 196 -9.54 -22.79 5.44
N SER A 197 -10.65 -23.50 5.27
CA SER A 197 -10.85 -24.85 5.85
C SER A 197 -10.41 -26.04 4.97
N GLN A 198 -9.66 -25.84 3.88
CA GLN A 198 -9.26 -26.93 2.99
C GLN A 198 -7.76 -26.87 2.68
N PRO A 199 -6.99 -27.96 2.86
CA PRO A 199 -5.62 -28.03 2.37
C PRO A 199 -5.61 -27.83 0.84
N PRO A 200 -4.48 -27.34 0.26
CA PRO A 200 -4.39 -26.96 -1.16
C PRO A 200 -4.79 -28.03 -2.20
N ALA A 201 -5.02 -29.28 -1.76
CA ALA A 201 -5.21 -30.46 -2.60
C ALA A 201 -6.66 -30.98 -2.73
N LEU A 202 -7.66 -30.45 -2.00
CA LEU A 202 -9.04 -30.99 -2.05
C LEU A 202 -9.99 -30.04 -2.78
N ARG A 203 -9.97 -30.13 -4.11
CA ARG A 203 -10.74 -29.29 -5.05
C ARG A 203 -12.13 -29.87 -5.35
N GLY A 204 -13.17 -29.06 -5.10
CA GLY A 204 -14.41 -29.01 -5.88
C GLY A 204 -14.57 -27.70 -6.66
N TYR A 205 -13.86 -26.65 -6.21
CA TYR A 205 -13.49 -25.48 -7.01
C TYR A 205 -11.98 -25.54 -7.19
N ALA A 206 -11.52 -25.64 -8.41
CA ALA A 206 -10.11 -25.47 -8.73
C ALA A 206 -9.59 -24.09 -8.24
N PRO A 207 -8.43 -23.95 -7.55
CA PRO A 207 -7.72 -22.68 -7.56
C PRO A 207 -7.37 -22.35 -9.00
N THR A 208 -8.26 -21.59 -9.61
CA THR A 208 -7.99 -20.90 -10.85
C THR A 208 -7.38 -19.59 -10.44
N MET A 209 -6.11 -19.46 -10.77
CA MET A 209 -5.41 -18.19 -10.85
C MET A 209 -6.32 -17.11 -11.45
N ASN A 210 -6.33 -15.91 -10.89
CA ASN A 210 -7.24 -14.86 -11.37
C ASN A 210 -6.88 -14.47 -12.82
N SER A 211 -7.75 -13.71 -13.50
CA SER A 211 -7.53 -13.37 -14.92
C SER A 211 -6.24 -12.57 -15.18
N ALA A 212 -5.84 -11.71 -14.24
CA ALA A 212 -4.64 -10.89 -14.35
C ALA A 212 -3.36 -11.72 -14.15
N GLU A 213 -3.32 -12.54 -13.11
CA GLU A 213 -2.25 -13.51 -12.85
C GLU A 213 -2.15 -14.52 -14.01
N LYS A 214 -3.28 -15.07 -14.50
CA LYS A 214 -3.31 -16.03 -15.60
C LYS A 214 -2.77 -15.44 -16.89
N SER A 215 -3.11 -14.19 -17.17
CA SER A 215 -2.60 -13.47 -18.34
C SER A 215 -1.08 -13.26 -18.28
N PHE A 216 -0.51 -13.22 -17.07
CA PHE A 216 0.92 -13.09 -16.83
C PHE A 216 1.65 -14.44 -16.84
N CYS A 217 1.17 -15.42 -16.08
CA CYS A 217 1.84 -16.72 -15.89
C CYS A 217 1.69 -17.70 -17.04
N LYS A 218 0.81 -17.41 -18.02
CA LYS A 218 0.73 -18.22 -19.25
C LYS A 218 2.01 -18.22 -20.06
N TRP A 219 2.91 -17.25 -19.86
CA TRP A 219 4.16 -17.12 -20.60
C TRP A 219 5.30 -17.86 -19.89
N PRO A 220 5.99 -18.83 -20.54
CA PRO A 220 7.11 -19.56 -19.96
C PRO A 220 8.21 -18.69 -19.34
N SER A 221 8.53 -17.56 -19.96
CA SER A 221 9.46 -16.55 -19.48
C SER A 221 9.10 -15.93 -18.12
N ARG A 222 7.87 -16.15 -17.65
CA ARG A 222 7.36 -15.65 -16.36
C ARG A 222 7.24 -16.73 -15.29
N TRP A 223 7.45 -18.01 -15.63
CA TRP A 223 7.25 -19.10 -14.68
C TRP A 223 8.14 -19.02 -13.45
N ALA A 224 9.36 -18.51 -13.57
CA ALA A 224 10.23 -18.29 -12.42
C ALA A 224 9.58 -17.32 -11.41
N ILE A 225 9.04 -16.20 -11.89
CA ILE A 225 8.34 -15.21 -11.06
C ILE A 225 7.09 -15.84 -10.43
N CYS A 226 6.26 -16.53 -11.23
CA CYS A 226 5.02 -17.13 -10.76
C CYS A 226 5.27 -18.24 -9.73
N LYS A 227 6.31 -19.05 -9.92
CA LYS A 227 6.74 -20.06 -8.95
C LYS A 227 7.21 -19.41 -7.65
N GLU A 228 8.05 -18.38 -7.71
CA GLU A 228 8.52 -17.68 -6.51
C GLU A 228 7.37 -16.99 -5.76
N ALA A 229 6.41 -16.41 -6.48
CA ALA A 229 5.22 -15.82 -5.88
C ALA A 229 4.35 -16.87 -5.15
N TYR A 230 4.15 -18.04 -5.77
CA TYR A 230 3.45 -19.17 -5.15
C TYR A 230 4.19 -19.71 -3.92
N ASP A 231 5.49 -19.98 -4.03
CA ASP A 231 6.28 -20.50 -2.91
C ASP A 231 6.28 -19.51 -1.72
N ALA A 232 6.35 -18.22 -2.02
CA ALA A 232 6.26 -17.15 -1.02
C ALA A 232 4.87 -17.08 -0.36
N SER A 233 3.79 -17.32 -1.12
CA SER A 233 2.42 -17.26 -0.57
C SER A 233 2.17 -18.41 0.40
N VAL A 234 2.70 -19.60 0.11
CA VAL A 234 2.68 -20.74 1.02
C VAL A 234 3.41 -20.40 2.33
N ILE A 235 4.56 -19.71 2.26
CA ILE A 235 5.29 -19.27 3.46
C ILE A 235 4.45 -18.27 4.27
N GLY A 236 3.84 -17.28 3.59
CA GLY A 236 3.01 -16.27 4.26
C GLY A 236 1.77 -16.86 4.93
N VAL A 237 1.06 -17.77 4.26
CA VAL A 237 -0.10 -18.49 4.82
C VAL A 237 0.31 -19.29 6.05
N ASN A 238 1.41 -20.04 5.98
CA ASN A 238 1.89 -20.83 7.11
C ASN A 238 2.30 -19.95 8.31
N ALA A 239 2.92 -18.81 8.05
CA ALA A 239 3.26 -17.84 9.09
C ALA A 239 1.99 -17.26 9.75
N ALA A 240 1.01 -16.84 8.95
CA ALA A 240 -0.24 -16.29 9.45
C ALA A 240 -1.09 -17.31 10.23
N ASN A 241 -1.14 -18.56 9.76
CA ASN A 241 -1.84 -19.63 10.46
C ASN A 241 -1.24 -19.93 11.84
N LYS A 242 0.09 -19.81 11.97
CA LYS A 242 0.76 -19.95 13.27
C LYS A 242 0.35 -18.85 14.23
N GLU A 243 0.27 -17.60 13.77
CA GLU A 243 -0.12 -16.47 14.63
C GLU A 243 -1.61 -16.48 15.02
N GLY A 244 -2.47 -17.14 14.24
CA GLY A 244 -3.89 -17.33 14.53
C GLY A 244 -4.22 -18.47 15.51
N GLN A 245 -3.25 -19.31 15.87
CA GLN A 245 -3.45 -20.42 16.84
C GLN A 245 -3.62 -19.90 18.27
N ALA A 246 -4.17 -20.72 19.17
CA ALA A 246 -4.44 -20.37 20.57
C ALA A 246 -3.22 -19.84 21.35
N GLY A 247 -1.99 -20.16 20.91
CA GLY A 247 -0.75 -19.67 21.50
C GLY A 247 -0.01 -18.61 20.68
N GLY A 248 -0.60 -18.13 19.57
CA GLY A 248 -0.02 -17.09 18.71
C GLY A 248 -0.27 -15.68 19.22
N MET A 249 0.26 -14.68 18.52
CA MET A 249 0.09 -13.27 18.91
C MET A 249 -1.37 -12.79 18.82
N TRP A 250 -2.18 -13.39 17.95
CA TRP A 250 -3.60 -13.06 17.76
C TRP A 250 -4.48 -14.32 17.80
N PRO A 251 -4.66 -14.93 18.98
CA PRO A 251 -5.33 -16.21 19.10
C PRO A 251 -6.80 -16.09 18.66
N GLY A 252 -7.23 -16.98 17.76
CA GLY A 252 -8.61 -17.01 17.28
C GLY A 252 -8.98 -15.90 16.29
N SER A 253 -8.02 -15.13 15.77
CA SER A 253 -8.28 -14.16 14.70
C SER A 253 -8.84 -14.85 13.45
N SER A 254 -10.01 -14.45 12.98
CA SER A 254 -10.63 -14.96 11.75
C SER A 254 -9.80 -14.60 10.52
N GLY A 255 -9.81 -15.50 9.52
CA GLY A 255 -9.20 -15.29 8.21
C GLY A 255 -10.00 -14.32 7.32
N ASN A 256 -9.26 -13.69 6.40
CA ASN A 256 -9.65 -12.67 5.41
C ASN A 256 -10.06 -11.33 6.03
N GLY A 257 -9.38 -10.26 5.64
CA GLY A 257 -9.58 -8.89 6.11
C GLY A 257 -9.03 -8.56 7.50
N GLY A 258 -8.70 -9.53 8.36
CA GLY A 258 -8.18 -9.26 9.71
C GLY A 258 -6.65 -9.09 9.79
N ARG A 259 -6.11 -8.90 11.01
CA ARG A 259 -4.65 -8.84 11.27
C ARG A 259 -3.87 -10.03 10.73
N LYS A 260 -4.49 -11.21 10.75
CA LYS A 260 -3.93 -12.43 10.19
C LYS A 260 -3.69 -12.29 8.69
N ASP A 261 -4.65 -11.69 7.98
CA ASP A 261 -4.59 -11.45 6.55
C ASP A 261 -3.54 -10.38 6.23
N ALA A 262 -3.60 -9.24 6.93
CA ALA A 262 -2.57 -8.21 6.89
C ALA A 262 -1.15 -8.79 7.06
N TYR A 263 -0.98 -9.70 8.01
CA TYR A 263 0.29 -10.37 8.25
C TYR A 263 0.66 -11.38 7.15
N ARG A 264 -0.30 -12.12 6.57
CA ARG A 264 -0.08 -12.94 5.37
C ARG A 264 0.45 -12.08 4.23
N HIS A 265 -0.18 -10.95 3.94
CA HIS A 265 0.18 -10.04 2.85
C HIS A 265 1.59 -9.44 3.04
N CYS A 266 1.91 -9.00 4.26
CA CYS A 266 3.24 -8.51 4.60
C CYS A 266 4.32 -9.61 4.46
N THR A 267 4.09 -10.78 5.03
CA THR A 267 5.09 -11.86 4.97
C THR A 267 5.27 -12.39 3.55
N TRP A 268 4.17 -12.55 2.80
CA TRP A 268 4.21 -12.94 1.39
C TRP A 268 5.04 -11.97 0.54
N ASN A 269 4.72 -10.67 0.61
CA ASN A 269 5.44 -9.66 -0.15
C ASN A 269 6.89 -9.50 0.29
N GLY A 270 7.20 -9.71 1.57
CA GLY A 270 8.58 -9.69 2.05
C GLY A 270 9.42 -10.84 1.55
N VAL A 271 8.87 -12.05 1.53
CA VAL A 271 9.57 -13.22 0.96
C VAL A 271 9.74 -13.04 -0.56
N MET A 272 8.72 -12.54 -1.24
CA MET A 272 8.81 -12.20 -2.66
C MET A 272 9.90 -11.15 -2.93
N ALA A 273 9.91 -10.04 -2.21
CA ALA A 273 10.88 -8.97 -2.42
C ALA A 273 12.31 -9.39 -2.10
N LEU A 274 12.50 -10.23 -1.09
CA LEU A 274 13.79 -10.83 -0.78
C LEU A 274 14.33 -11.64 -1.99
N LYS A 275 13.49 -12.46 -2.61
CA LYS A 275 13.87 -13.41 -3.66
C LYS A 275 14.00 -12.76 -5.04
N MET A 276 13.04 -11.92 -5.42
CA MET A 276 12.93 -11.36 -6.77
C MET A 276 12.98 -9.82 -6.83
N GLY A 277 13.26 -9.16 -5.70
CA GLY A 277 13.26 -7.71 -5.58
C GLY A 277 11.84 -7.15 -5.37
N ALA A 278 11.74 -6.04 -4.64
CA ALA A 278 10.46 -5.38 -4.33
C ALA A 278 9.66 -5.02 -5.59
N LYS A 279 10.35 -4.66 -6.67
CA LYS A 279 9.72 -4.31 -7.94
C LYS A 279 8.97 -5.48 -8.58
N THR A 280 9.63 -6.62 -8.74
CA THR A 280 9.02 -7.83 -9.30
C THR A 280 7.91 -8.34 -8.38
N ALA A 281 8.13 -8.28 -7.07
CA ALA A 281 7.13 -8.61 -6.05
C ALA A 281 5.87 -7.75 -6.18
N LYS A 282 6.01 -6.44 -6.34
CA LYS A 282 4.87 -5.54 -6.53
C LYS A 282 4.07 -5.92 -7.76
N GLY A 283 4.75 -6.09 -8.90
CA GLY A 283 4.06 -6.40 -10.15
C GLY A 283 3.23 -7.67 -10.07
N PHE A 284 3.69 -8.69 -9.34
CA PHE A 284 2.88 -9.88 -9.11
C PHE A 284 1.76 -9.60 -8.10
N ALA A 285 2.07 -9.01 -6.94
CA ALA A 285 1.09 -8.70 -5.89
C ALA A 285 -0.08 -7.87 -6.42
N ASP A 286 0.17 -6.80 -7.19
CA ASP A 286 -0.90 -5.99 -7.78
C ASP A 286 -1.84 -6.81 -8.66
N ARG A 287 -1.32 -7.79 -9.41
CA ARG A 287 -2.15 -8.68 -10.23
C ARG A 287 -3.00 -9.60 -9.37
N HIS A 288 -2.50 -10.02 -8.22
CA HIS A 288 -3.27 -10.79 -7.25
C HIS A 288 -4.45 -10.00 -6.70
N GLU A 289 -4.22 -8.73 -6.36
CA GLU A 289 -5.25 -7.82 -5.85
C GLU A 289 -6.37 -7.52 -6.88
N LEU A 290 -6.15 -7.78 -8.17
CA LEU A 290 -7.21 -7.67 -9.21
C LEU A 290 -8.17 -8.87 -9.22
N GLY A 291 -8.10 -9.76 -8.22
CA GLY A 291 -9.01 -10.87 -8.04
C GLY A 291 -10.48 -10.43 -7.89
N PRO A 292 -11.45 -11.20 -8.40
CA PRO A 292 -12.86 -10.83 -8.30
C PRO A 292 -13.33 -10.86 -6.84
N LYS A 293 -13.99 -9.78 -6.39
CA LYS A 293 -14.72 -9.79 -5.11
C LYS A 293 -15.88 -10.81 -5.13
N PRO A 294 -16.20 -11.46 -4.00
CA PRO A 294 -17.39 -12.27 -3.83
C PRO A 294 -18.67 -11.51 -4.14
N PRO A 295 -19.70 -12.20 -4.65
CA PRO A 295 -20.97 -11.59 -5.02
C PRO A 295 -21.63 -10.80 -3.89
N ASN A 296 -21.42 -11.21 -2.63
CA ASN A 296 -22.10 -10.65 -1.46
C ASN A 296 -21.32 -9.54 -0.75
N MET A 297 -20.14 -9.14 -1.22
CA MET A 297 -19.40 -8.03 -0.60
C MET A 297 -19.74 -6.69 -1.27
N SER A 298 -19.96 -5.67 -0.45
CA SER A 298 -20.13 -4.29 -0.91
C SER A 298 -18.85 -3.73 -1.52
N GLU A 299 -18.98 -2.75 -2.40
CA GLU A 299 -17.84 -2.09 -3.03
C GLU A 299 -16.95 -1.37 -2.00
N ALA A 300 -17.55 -0.74 -0.98
CA ALA A 300 -16.82 -0.09 0.09
C ALA A 300 -15.98 -1.07 0.92
N ALA A 301 -16.50 -2.27 1.19
CA ALA A 301 -15.77 -3.32 1.89
C ALA A 301 -14.65 -3.90 1.01
N ALA A 302 -14.90 -4.11 -0.29
CA ALA A 302 -13.87 -4.54 -1.23
C ALA A 302 -12.70 -3.54 -1.30
N GLN A 303 -13.00 -2.24 -1.37
CA GLN A 303 -11.99 -1.19 -1.32
C GLN A 303 -11.25 -1.14 0.02
N ALA A 304 -11.91 -1.45 1.14
CA ALA A 304 -11.26 -1.53 2.45
C ALA A 304 -10.27 -2.69 2.53
N HIS A 305 -10.63 -3.85 1.99
CA HIS A 305 -9.72 -5.00 1.83
C HIS A 305 -8.51 -4.62 1.00
N HIS A 306 -8.71 -4.13 -0.23
CA HIS A 306 -7.59 -3.72 -1.08
C HIS A 306 -6.66 -2.71 -0.40
N ARG A 307 -7.19 -1.71 0.31
CA ARG A 307 -6.32 -0.77 1.06
C ARG A 307 -5.46 -1.47 2.11
N MET A 308 -6.03 -2.43 2.83
CA MET A 308 -5.31 -3.24 3.80
C MET A 308 -4.23 -4.08 3.10
N ASP A 309 -4.58 -4.77 2.01
CA ASP A 309 -3.67 -5.62 1.26
C ASP A 309 -2.52 -4.80 0.66
N TYR A 310 -2.81 -3.72 -0.07
CA TYR A 310 -1.79 -2.81 -0.63
C TYR A 310 -0.86 -2.24 0.45
N TYR A 311 -1.41 -1.79 1.58
CA TYR A 311 -0.62 -1.28 2.69
C TYR A 311 0.33 -2.33 3.24
N ASN A 312 -0.16 -3.54 3.55
CA ASN A 312 0.67 -4.58 4.15
C ASN A 312 1.64 -5.20 3.14
N ASN A 313 1.22 -5.35 1.88
CA ASN A 313 2.07 -5.74 0.76
C ASN A 313 3.27 -4.79 0.66
N SER A 314 3.06 -3.47 0.81
CA SER A 314 4.12 -2.47 0.75
C SER A 314 5.16 -2.62 1.88
N TRP A 315 4.71 -2.85 3.11
CA TRP A 315 5.58 -3.10 4.26
C TRP A 315 6.40 -4.37 4.07
N GLY A 316 5.74 -5.43 3.59
CA GLY A 316 6.40 -6.67 3.22
C GLY A 316 7.54 -6.41 2.24
N ARG A 317 7.23 -5.76 1.11
CA ARG A 317 8.24 -5.44 0.08
C ARG A 317 9.41 -4.65 0.63
N PHE A 318 9.14 -3.66 1.47
CA PHE A 318 10.18 -2.86 2.12
C PHE A 318 11.14 -3.75 2.92
N PHE A 319 10.60 -4.61 3.79
CA PHE A 319 11.42 -5.48 4.63
C PHE A 319 12.21 -6.51 3.83
N GLY A 320 11.56 -7.12 2.83
CA GLY A 320 12.22 -8.09 1.96
C GLY A 320 13.36 -7.48 1.15
N GLN A 321 13.15 -6.28 0.61
CA GLN A 321 14.19 -5.55 -0.10
C GLN A 321 15.33 -5.13 0.83
N TYR A 322 15.01 -4.65 2.04
CA TYR A 322 16.03 -4.31 3.03
C TYR A 322 16.91 -5.53 3.38
N ALA A 323 16.30 -6.70 3.60
CA ALA A 323 17.05 -7.92 3.88
C ALA A 323 17.93 -8.34 2.71
N ARG A 324 17.46 -8.15 1.47
CA ARG A 324 18.24 -8.37 0.25
C ARG A 324 19.43 -7.43 0.13
N ASP A 325 19.21 -6.13 0.37
CA ASP A 325 20.23 -5.07 0.22
C ASP A 325 21.32 -5.14 1.30
N THR A 326 21.03 -5.81 2.41
CA THR A 326 21.96 -6.02 3.53
C THR A 326 22.59 -7.42 3.54
N ASP A 327 22.46 -8.15 2.44
CA ASP A 327 23.00 -9.50 2.24
C ASP A 327 22.61 -10.51 3.34
N MET A 328 21.42 -10.36 3.92
CA MET A 328 20.89 -11.35 4.85
C MET A 328 20.67 -12.68 4.14
N THR A 329 21.02 -13.78 4.81
CA THR A 329 20.65 -15.11 4.31
C THR A 329 19.13 -15.24 4.27
N THR A 330 18.60 -16.04 3.32
CA THR A 330 17.15 -16.26 3.23
C THR A 330 16.54 -16.75 4.54
N TYR A 331 17.26 -17.58 5.29
CA TYR A 331 16.81 -18.05 6.59
C TYR A 331 16.68 -16.91 7.60
N GLN A 332 17.73 -16.09 7.77
CA GLN A 332 17.72 -14.95 8.68
C GLN A 332 16.61 -13.96 8.30
N ALA A 333 16.56 -13.58 7.03
CA ALA A 333 15.59 -12.65 6.49
C ALA A 333 14.15 -13.11 6.80
N ILE A 334 13.83 -14.40 6.61
CA ILE A 334 12.50 -14.95 6.89
C ILE A 334 12.18 -14.93 8.40
N GLN A 335 13.16 -15.09 9.30
CA GLN A 335 12.91 -14.98 10.73
C GLN A 335 12.65 -13.53 11.16
N GLU A 336 13.46 -12.59 10.67
CA GLU A 336 13.28 -11.15 10.96
C GLU A 336 11.99 -10.60 10.36
N LEU A 337 11.66 -11.00 9.13
CA LEU A 337 10.44 -10.61 8.42
C LEU A 337 9.18 -10.88 9.25
N LYS A 338 9.13 -11.99 9.97
CA LYS A 338 8.00 -12.32 10.85
C LYS A 338 7.85 -11.27 11.94
N GLY A 339 8.93 -10.92 12.64
CA GLY A 339 8.91 -9.88 13.67
C GLY A 339 8.54 -8.50 13.12
N TRP A 340 9.15 -8.12 12.00
CA TRP A 340 8.90 -6.82 11.37
C TRP A 340 7.47 -6.66 10.87
N CYS A 341 6.92 -7.71 10.26
CA CYS A 341 5.52 -7.72 9.83
C CYS A 341 4.58 -7.70 11.04
N LEU A 342 4.83 -8.48 12.09
CA LEU A 342 4.01 -8.45 13.32
C LEU A 342 3.89 -7.04 13.91
N LEU A 343 4.97 -6.26 13.88
CA LEU A 343 5.03 -4.90 14.43
C LEU A 343 4.46 -3.81 13.50
N SER A 344 4.25 -4.12 12.22
CA SER A 344 3.95 -3.10 11.20
C SER A 344 2.60 -3.28 10.53
N VAL A 345 1.99 -4.46 10.66
CA VAL A 345 0.73 -4.74 10.00
C VAL A 345 -0.39 -3.87 10.55
N ASN A 346 -1.25 -3.42 9.65
CA ASN A 346 -2.44 -2.64 9.97
C ASN A 346 -3.63 -3.29 9.26
N ASP A 347 -4.66 -3.64 10.02
CA ASP A 347 -5.91 -4.23 9.55
C ASP A 347 -7.00 -3.18 9.26
N GLY A 348 -6.71 -1.89 9.49
CA GLY A 348 -7.54 -0.76 9.05
C GLY A 348 -8.97 -0.75 9.61
N ASP A 349 -9.21 -1.42 10.75
CA ASP A 349 -10.54 -1.63 11.33
C ASP A 349 -11.51 -2.45 10.43
N LEU A 350 -11.03 -3.47 9.73
CA LEU A 350 -11.88 -4.48 9.04
C LEU A 350 -12.74 -5.35 10.00
N HIS A 351 -12.66 -5.10 11.32
CA HIS A 351 -13.49 -5.70 12.36
C HIS A 351 -14.95 -5.20 12.37
N THR A 352 -15.64 -5.13 11.24
CA THR A 352 -17.10 -4.90 11.19
C THR A 352 -17.80 -5.62 10.04
N LEU A 353 -17.56 -6.91 9.82
CA LEU A 353 -18.46 -7.79 9.05
C LEU A 353 -18.27 -9.22 9.58
N THR A 354 -18.78 -9.60 10.75
CA THR A 354 -20.18 -10.02 10.96
C THR A 354 -20.50 -10.14 12.45
N LYS A 355 -21.72 -9.73 12.82
CA LYS A 355 -22.46 -10.34 13.95
C LYS A 355 -22.90 -11.75 13.57
#